data_AF-A0A9Q0LLQ2-F1
#
_entry.id   AF-A0A9Q0LLQ2-F1
#
_cell.length_a   1.000
_cell.length_b   1.000
_cell.length_c   1.000
_cell.angle_alpha   90.00
_cell.angle_beta   90.00
_cell.angle_gamma   90.00
#
_symmetry.space_group_name_H-M   'P 1'
#
loop_
_entity.id
_entity.type
_entity.pdbx_description
1 polymer ?
#
loop_
_entity_poly.entity_id
_entity_poly.type
_entity_poly.pdbx_seq_one_letter_code
_entity_poly.pdbx_strand_id
1 'polypeptide(L)'
;MKTIQKSTFFIQFLLILLLIFLFSIQKNENENENKWNQIQILTSNYGEEDDFFGVSISISKDENILLIGAPYAKVGDNEEQGKVYIFQKNQNENKWNQIQILTANDGKQNDFLD
;
A
#
# COMPACT_ATOMS: atom_id res chain seq x y z
N MET A 1 26.01 39.53 48.68
CA MET A 1 25.30 38.27 48.33
C MET A 1 23.96 38.55 47.61
N LYS A 2 23.95 39.36 46.53
CA LYS A 2 22.75 39.71 45.73
C LYS A 2 22.89 39.41 44.23
N THR A 3 24.09 39.01 43.79
CA THR A 3 24.43 38.86 42.36
C THR A 3 24.01 37.51 41.79
N ILE A 4 23.96 36.47 42.62
CA ILE A 4 23.70 35.08 42.20
C ILE A 4 22.22 34.89 41.79
N GLN A 5 21.26 35.47 42.51
CA GLN A 5 19.83 35.31 42.20
C GLN A 5 19.42 35.92 40.85
N LYS A 6 20.02 37.05 40.43
CA LYS A 6 19.74 37.65 39.12
C LYS A 6 20.21 36.77 37.96
N SER A 7 21.36 36.11 38.12
CA SER A 7 21.90 35.16 37.15
C SER A 7 21.03 33.91 37.05
N THR A 8 20.57 33.35 38.17
CA THR A 8 19.69 32.18 38.17
C THR A 8 18.34 32.48 37.52
N PHE A 9 17.74 33.65 37.80
CA PHE A 9 16.49 34.07 37.14
C PHE A 9 16.63 34.23 35.63
N PHE A 10 17.75 34.78 35.16
CA PHE A 10 18.01 34.96 33.75
C PHE A 10 18.20 33.62 33.02
N ILE A 11 18.95 32.68 33.63
CA ILE A 11 19.16 31.33 33.08
C ILE A 11 17.86 30.52 33.08
N GLN A 12 17.06 30.61 34.15
CA GLN A 12 15.74 29.96 34.23
C GLN A 12 14.78 30.50 33.17
N PHE A 13 14.77 31.82 32.93
CA PHE A 13 13.95 32.44 31.89
C PHE A 13 14.37 32.01 30.48
N LEU A 14 15.68 31.91 30.21
CA LEU A 14 16.21 31.43 28.94
C LEU A 14 15.85 29.94 28.70
N LEU A 15 15.92 29.10 29.73
CA LEU A 15 15.52 27.69 29.68
C LEU A 15 14.02 27.51 29.41
N ILE A 16 13.17 28.34 30.04
CA ILE A 16 11.72 28.31 29.81
C ILE A 16 11.40 28.73 28.37
N LEU A 17 12.05 29.78 27.84
CA LEU A 17 11.90 30.18 26.44
C LEU A 17 12.38 29.10 25.46
N LEU A 18 13.50 28.44 25.75
CA LEU A 18 14.01 27.32 24.95
C LEU A 18 13.05 26.13 24.97
N LEU A 19 12.46 25.80 26.12
CA LEU A 19 11.46 24.73 26.24
C LEU A 19 10.17 25.06 25.49
N ILE A 20 9.67 26.29 25.57
CA ILE A 20 8.49 26.74 24.80
C ILE A 20 8.79 26.67 23.28
N PHE A 21 10.00 27.06 22.87
CA PHE A 21 10.44 26.99 21.47
C PHE A 21 10.57 25.54 20.98
N LEU A 22 11.18 24.65 21.76
CA LEU A 22 11.28 23.22 21.46
C LEU A 22 9.91 22.53 21.41
N PHE A 23 9.00 22.87 22.34
CA PHE A 23 7.64 22.35 22.35
C PHE A 23 6.81 22.85 21.16
N SER A 24 7.08 24.08 20.68
CA SER A 24 6.50 24.61 19.44
C SER A 24 7.04 23.92 18.19
N ILE A 25 8.28 23.43 18.21
CA ILE A 25 8.85 22.60 17.14
C ILE A 25 8.28 21.18 17.17
N GLN A 26 7.95 20.62 18.34
CA GLN A 26 7.32 19.30 18.44
C GLN A 26 5.86 19.28 17.96
N LYS A 27 5.10 20.37 18.13
CA LYS A 27 3.69 20.45 17.67
C LYS A 27 3.60 20.97 16.23
N ASN A 28 4.33 20.36 15.32
CA ASN A 28 4.20 20.65 13.90
C ASN A 28 4.48 19.42 13.03
N GLU A 29 3.65 18.39 13.15
CA GLU A 29 3.53 17.37 12.11
C GLU A 29 2.04 17.08 11.85
N ASN A 30 1.54 17.80 10.84
CA ASN A 30 0.58 17.36 9.82
C ASN A 30 -0.92 17.43 10.11
N GLU A 31 -1.47 18.65 10.08
CA GLU A 31 -2.91 18.87 9.80
C GLU A 31 -3.27 18.81 8.31
N ASN A 32 -2.40 18.30 7.43
CA ASN A 32 -2.72 18.05 6.03
C ASN A 32 -1.85 16.94 5.45
N GLU A 33 -2.36 15.71 5.34
CA GLU A 33 -1.87 14.77 4.32
C GLU A 33 -2.80 13.56 4.08
N ASN A 34 -4.10 13.80 3.88
CA ASN A 34 -4.97 12.84 3.18
C ASN A 34 -4.65 12.82 1.67
N LYS A 35 -3.37 12.70 1.31
CA LYS A 35 -2.92 12.55 -0.08
C LYS A 35 -2.71 11.07 -0.36
N TRP A 36 -3.49 10.55 -1.31
CA TRP A 36 -3.23 9.23 -1.86
C TRP A 36 -1.88 9.24 -2.59
N ASN A 37 -0.95 8.40 -2.13
CA ASN A 37 0.32 8.17 -2.80
C ASN A 37 0.28 6.80 -3.48
N GLN A 38 0.35 6.78 -4.80
CA GLN A 38 0.42 5.53 -5.54
C GLN A 38 1.82 4.92 -5.40
N ILE A 39 1.91 3.77 -4.74
CA ILE A 39 3.20 3.09 -4.49
C ILE A 39 3.54 2.04 -5.54
N GLN A 40 2.54 1.53 -6.27
CA GLN A 40 2.70 0.45 -7.23
C GLN A 40 1.56 0.45 -8.25
N ILE A 41 1.87 0.02 -9.48
CA ILE A 41 0.90 -0.47 -10.47
C ILE A 41 1.03 -1.98 -10.48
N LEU A 42 -0.10 -2.68 -10.40
CA LEU A 42 -0.14 -4.13 -10.54
C LEU A 42 -0.46 -4.46 -12.00
N THR A 43 0.49 -5.08 -12.67
CA THR A 43 0.32 -5.70 -13.97
C THR A 43 0.63 -7.18 -13.84
N SER A 44 -0.01 -8.02 -14.66
CA SER A 44 0.43 -9.39 -14.83
C SER A 44 1.51 -9.46 -15.89
N ASN A 45 2.59 -10.22 -15.64
CA ASN A 45 3.60 -10.51 -16.66
C ASN A 45 3.09 -11.46 -17.75
N TYR A 46 1.94 -12.08 -17.54
CA TYR A 46 1.30 -13.05 -18.43
C TYR A 46 -0.13 -12.63 -18.81
N GLY A 47 -0.46 -11.37 -18.57
CA GLY A 47 -1.72 -10.78 -19.02
C GLY A 47 -1.55 -10.27 -20.43
N GLU A 48 -2.45 -10.66 -21.32
CA GLU A 48 -2.51 -10.21 -22.70
C GLU A 48 -3.46 -9.01 -22.84
N GLU A 49 -3.42 -8.37 -24.00
CA GLU A 49 -4.46 -7.40 -24.38
C GLU A 49 -5.83 -8.09 -24.37
N ASP A 50 -6.88 -7.37 -23.95
CA ASP A 50 -8.24 -7.90 -23.85
C ASP A 50 -8.44 -9.10 -22.90
N ASP A 51 -7.52 -9.34 -21.95
CA ASP A 51 -7.76 -10.27 -20.82
C ASP A 51 -8.72 -9.68 -19.76
N PHE A 52 -8.86 -8.34 -19.75
CA PHE A 52 -9.62 -7.54 -18.78
C PHE A 52 -9.20 -7.83 -17.34
N PHE A 53 -7.89 -7.85 -17.11
CA PHE A 53 -7.31 -7.91 -15.77
C PHE A 53 -7.86 -6.80 -14.87
N GLY A 54 -8.35 -7.17 -13.70
CA GLY A 54 -8.90 -6.23 -12.73
C GLY A 54 -10.41 -6.05 -12.77
N VAL A 55 -11.14 -6.87 -13.54
CA VAL A 55 -12.62 -6.86 -13.54
C VAL A 55 -13.17 -7.22 -12.16
N SER A 56 -12.62 -8.25 -11.51
CA SER A 56 -12.87 -8.53 -10.09
C SER A 56 -11.60 -8.43 -9.26
N ILE A 57 -11.78 -8.03 -7.99
CA ILE A 57 -10.70 -7.90 -7.01
C ILE A 57 -11.21 -8.35 -5.65
N SER A 58 -10.40 -9.14 -4.93
CA SER A 58 -10.65 -9.51 -3.54
C SER A 58 -9.36 -9.49 -2.73
N ILE A 59 -9.41 -8.99 -1.50
CA ILE A 59 -8.28 -8.95 -0.58
C ILE A 59 -8.59 -9.73 0.68
N SER A 60 -7.62 -10.50 1.17
CA SER A 60 -7.74 -11.22 2.43
C SER A 60 -7.84 -10.27 3.62
N LYS A 61 -8.50 -10.72 4.69
CA LYS A 61 -8.71 -9.90 5.91
C LYS A 61 -7.40 -9.44 6.57
N ASP A 62 -6.34 -10.22 6.43
CA ASP A 62 -5.00 -9.91 6.94
C ASP A 62 -4.15 -9.09 5.94
N GLU A 63 -4.74 -8.67 4.81
CA GLU A 63 -4.11 -7.86 3.76
C GLU A 63 -2.83 -8.46 3.16
N ASN A 64 -2.67 -9.78 3.28
CA ASN A 64 -1.48 -10.47 2.78
C ASN A 64 -1.68 -11.07 1.40
N ILE A 65 -2.92 -11.37 1.00
CA ILE A 65 -3.27 -11.98 -0.29
C ILE A 65 -4.27 -11.10 -1.02
N LEU A 66 -4.00 -10.85 -2.29
CA LEU A 66 -4.85 -10.13 -3.23
C LEU A 66 -5.11 -11.03 -4.44
N LEU A 67 -6.38 -11.21 -4.77
CA LEU A 67 -6.85 -11.93 -5.94
C LEU A 67 -7.34 -10.90 -6.96
N ILE A 68 -6.92 -11.05 -8.20
CA ILE A 68 -7.35 -10.22 -9.32
C ILE A 68 -7.77 -11.13 -10.46
N GLY A 69 -9.02 -11.04 -10.89
CA GLY A 69 -9.52 -11.84 -11.99
C GLY A 69 -9.37 -11.17 -13.36
N ALA A 70 -9.34 -12.00 -14.39
CA ALA A 70 -9.22 -11.64 -15.80
C ALA A 70 -10.10 -12.61 -16.62
N PRO A 71 -11.41 -12.36 -16.70
CA PRO A 71 -12.38 -13.33 -17.19
C PRO A 71 -12.20 -13.69 -18.67
N TYR A 72 -11.63 -12.79 -19.48
CA TYR A 72 -11.45 -13.04 -20.92
C TYR A 72 -10.10 -13.66 -21.26
N ALA A 73 -9.30 -13.99 -20.25
CA ALA A 73 -7.97 -14.55 -20.48
C ALA A 73 -8.01 -15.92 -21.15
N LYS A 74 -7.20 -16.09 -22.20
CA LYS A 74 -7.02 -17.36 -22.90
C LYS A 74 -6.17 -18.35 -22.11
N VAL A 75 -6.56 -19.62 -22.11
CA VAL A 75 -5.80 -20.73 -21.51
C VAL A 75 -5.68 -21.88 -22.51
N GLY A 76 -4.46 -22.14 -23.00
CA GLY A 76 -4.26 -23.09 -24.09
C GLY A 76 -5.01 -22.64 -25.35
N ASP A 77 -5.90 -23.49 -25.88
CA ASP A 77 -6.77 -23.15 -27.02
C ASP A 77 -8.16 -22.62 -26.61
N ASN A 78 -8.43 -22.52 -25.31
CA ASN A 78 -9.72 -22.05 -24.80
C ASN A 78 -9.71 -20.53 -24.65
N GLU A 79 -10.33 -19.84 -25.61
CA GLU A 79 -10.61 -18.40 -25.51
C GLU A 79 -11.54 -18.11 -24.34
N GLU A 80 -11.29 -17.01 -23.62
CA GLU A 80 -12.18 -16.55 -22.54
C GLU A 80 -12.45 -17.62 -21.46
N GLN A 81 -11.49 -18.53 -21.22
CA GLN A 81 -11.57 -19.47 -20.09
C GLN A 81 -11.42 -18.75 -18.76
N GLY A 82 -10.66 -17.66 -18.74
CA GLY A 82 -10.40 -16.84 -17.57
C GLY A 82 -9.21 -17.30 -16.74
N LYS A 83 -8.61 -16.35 -16.02
CA LYS A 83 -7.49 -16.55 -15.09
C LYS A 83 -7.71 -15.72 -13.83
N VAL A 84 -7.24 -16.24 -12.68
CA VAL A 84 -7.13 -15.47 -11.43
C VAL A 84 -5.67 -15.34 -11.04
N TYR A 85 -5.23 -14.12 -10.81
CA TYR A 85 -3.87 -13.79 -10.40
C TYR A 85 -3.81 -13.60 -8.90
N ILE A 86 -2.87 -14.30 -8.25
CA ILE A 86 -2.64 -14.18 -6.81
C ILE A 86 -1.39 -13.33 -6.57
N PHE A 87 -1.59 -12.27 -5.81
CA PHE A 87 -0.52 -11.41 -5.32
C PHE A 87 -0.36 -11.59 -3.81
N GLN A 88 0.89 -11.65 -3.36
CA GLN A 88 1.25 -11.65 -1.94
C GLN A 88 1.98 -10.36 -1.58
N LYS A 89 1.58 -9.75 -0.46
CA LYS A 89 2.22 -8.54 0.05
C LYS A 89 3.55 -8.88 0.71
N ASN A 90 4.64 -8.32 0.21
CA ASN A 90 5.90 -8.22 0.95
C ASN A 90 5.78 -7.08 1.96
N GLN A 91 5.59 -7.42 3.23
CA GLN A 91 5.38 -6.45 4.31
C GLN A 91 6.59 -5.56 4.56
N ASN A 92 7.81 -6.04 4.31
CA ASN A 92 9.04 -5.26 4.52
C ASN A 92 9.18 -4.12 3.50
N GLU A 93 8.72 -4.35 2.28
CA GLU A 93 8.83 -3.39 1.17
C GLU A 93 7.52 -2.63 0.91
N ASN A 94 6.43 -3.03 1.57
CA ASN A 94 5.07 -2.59 1.30
C ASN A 94 4.71 -2.69 -0.20
N LYS A 95 5.08 -3.81 -0.83
CA LYS A 95 4.83 -4.09 -2.26
C LYS A 95 4.12 -5.41 -2.44
N TRP A 96 3.35 -5.54 -3.51
CA TRP A 96 2.68 -6.76 -3.91
C TRP A 96 3.49 -7.49 -4.97
N ASN A 97 3.65 -8.79 -4.82
CA ASN A 97 4.32 -9.65 -5.79
C ASN A 97 3.34 -10.69 -6.30
N GLN A 98 3.23 -10.85 -7.61
CA GLN A 98 2.46 -11.95 -8.18
C GLN A 98 3.17 -13.26 -7.85
N ILE A 99 2.48 -14.17 -7.16
CA ILE A 99 3.04 -15.47 -6.74
C ILE A 99 2.44 -16.64 -7.51
N GLN A 100 1.25 -16.47 -8.09
CA GLN A 100 0.56 -17.56 -8.78
C GLN A 100 -0.47 -17.05 -9.80
N ILE A 101 -0.78 -17.89 -10.77
CA ILE A 101 -1.92 -17.78 -11.67
C ILE A 101 -2.75 -19.05 -11.49
N LEU A 102 -4.06 -18.91 -11.33
CA LEU A 102 -5.02 -19.99 -11.27
C LEU A 102 -5.84 -20.05 -12.56
N THR A 103 -6.13 -21.27 -13.00
CA THR A 103 -7.07 -21.60 -14.07
C THR A 103 -7.97 -22.74 -13.60
N ALA A 104 -9.19 -22.82 -14.10
CA ALA A 104 -10.08 -23.94 -13.80
C ALA A 104 -9.58 -25.21 -14.50
N ASN A 105 -9.45 -26.31 -13.76
CA ASN A 105 -8.96 -27.59 -14.30
C ASN A 105 -9.91 -28.20 -15.35
N ASP A 106 -11.21 -27.93 -15.20
CA ASP A 106 -12.28 -28.31 -16.11
C ASP A 106 -12.70 -27.14 -17.03
N GLY A 107 -11.96 -26.03 -16.98
CA GLY A 107 -12.33 -24.82 -17.68
C GLY A 107 -12.28 -25.00 -19.19
N LYS A 108 -13.21 -24.32 -19.85
CA LYS A 108 -13.47 -24.41 -21.28
C LYS A 108 -13.51 -23.01 -21.88
N GLN A 109 -13.66 -22.97 -23.19
CA GLN A 109 -13.95 -21.72 -23.88
C GLN A 109 -15.21 -21.06 -23.28
N ASN A 110 -15.15 -19.75 -23.05
CA ASN A 110 -16.24 -18.93 -22.51
C ASN A 110 -16.71 -19.36 -21.10
N ASP A 111 -15.79 -19.85 -20.26
CA ASP A 111 -16.09 -20.22 -18.86
C ASP A 111 -15.94 -19.02 -17.92
N PHE A 112 -15.17 -18.00 -18.32
CA PHE A 112 -15.06 -16.69 -17.66
C PHE A 112 -14.65 -16.75 -16.18
N LEU A 113 -13.66 -17.58 -15.84
CA LEU A 113 -13.13 -17.60 -14.47
C LEU A 113 -12.65 -16.21 -14.03
N ASP A 114 -13.20 -15.72 -12.91
CA ASP A 114 -12.95 -14.40 -12.32
C ASP A 114 -12.89 -14.48 -10.78
#